data_AF-A0A7C3BW38-F1
#
_entry.id   AF-A0A7C3BW38-F1
#
_cell.length_a   1.000
_cell.length_b   1.000
_cell.length_c   1.000
_cell.angle_alpha   90.00
_cell.angle_beta   90.00
_cell.angle_gamma   90.00
#
_symmetry.space_group_name_H-M   'P 1'
#
loop_
_entity.id
_entity.type
_entity.pdbx_description
1 polymer ?
#
loop_
_entity_poly.entity_id
_entity_poly.type
_entity_poly.pdbx_seq_one_letter_code
_entity_poly.pdbx_strand_id
1 'polypeptide(L)'
;MPNRRPIKVKVYTRAITAIALITAWVLSAFSGLVLWLAPEVRQAGKQPLLFNITKQEWGEIHFWICVAVVAVTIIHIILDWKALRGVIRYMTSVHRNKITRIE
;
A
#
# COMPACT_ATOMS: atom_id res chain seq x y z
N MET A 1 -21.38 -26.66 -24.95
CA MET A 1 -21.19 -25.21 -25.17
C MET A 1 -20.36 -24.66 -24.01
N PRO A 2 -19.18 -24.02 -24.24
CA PRO A 2 -18.37 -23.52 -23.14
C PRO A 2 -19.06 -22.33 -22.46
N ASN A 3 -19.46 -22.53 -21.21
CA ASN A 3 -20.11 -21.55 -20.35
C ASN A 3 -19.15 -20.40 -20.03
N ARG A 4 -19.20 -19.30 -20.81
CA ARG A 4 -18.41 -18.10 -20.55
C ARG A 4 -19.01 -17.36 -19.36
N ARG A 5 -18.41 -17.50 -18.18
CA ARG A 5 -18.79 -16.73 -17.00
C ARG A 5 -18.63 -15.23 -17.29
N PRO A 6 -19.62 -14.38 -16.95
CA PRO A 6 -19.51 -12.95 -17.21
C PRO A 6 -18.33 -12.37 -16.42
N ILE A 7 -17.45 -11.67 -17.13
CA ILE A 7 -16.30 -10.99 -16.55
C ILE A 7 -16.82 -9.87 -15.64
N LYS A 8 -16.69 -10.06 -14.32
CA LYS A 8 -17.04 -9.03 -13.34
C LYS A 8 -15.89 -8.03 -13.26
N VAL A 9 -15.93 -7.00 -14.12
CA VAL A 9 -14.91 -5.92 -14.20
C VAL A 9 -14.52 -5.37 -12.82
N LYS A 10 -15.50 -5.27 -11.90
CA LYS A 10 -15.31 -4.82 -10.51
C LYS A 10 -14.37 -5.70 -9.68
N VAL A 11 -14.28 -6.99 -9.96
CA VAL A 11 -13.35 -7.90 -9.27
C VAL A 11 -11.93 -7.67 -9.77
N TYR A 12 -11.77 -7.49 -11.08
CA TYR A 12 -10.47 -7.21 -11.70
C TYR A 12 -9.91 -5.87 -11.26
N THR A 13 -10.70 -4.80 -11.22
CA THR A 13 -10.21 -3.49 -10.74
C THR A 13 -9.75 -3.53 -9.29
N ARG A 14 -10.44 -4.28 -8.41
CA ARG A 14 -10.02 -4.50 -7.01
C ARG A 14 -8.73 -5.32 -6.93
N ALA A 15 -8.62 -6.38 -7.73
CA ALA A 15 -7.41 -7.22 -7.76
C ALA A 15 -6.20 -6.42 -8.26
N ILE A 16 -6.38 -5.62 -9.32
CA ILE A 16 -5.32 -4.76 -9.88
C ILE A 16 -4.84 -3.75 -8.84
N THR A 17 -5.75 -3.05 -8.15
CA THR A 17 -5.33 -2.08 -7.13
C THR A 17 -4.68 -2.74 -5.92
N ALA A 18 -5.15 -3.91 -5.50
CA ALA A 18 -4.50 -4.66 -4.43
C ALA A 18 -3.07 -5.09 -4.81
N ILE A 19 -2.87 -5.62 -6.02
CA ILE A 19 -1.54 -6.00 -6.53
C ILE A 19 -0.65 -4.76 -6.64
N ALA A 20 -1.16 -3.65 -7.19
CA ALA A 20 -0.42 -2.40 -7.29
C ALA A 20 0.02 -1.89 -5.91
N LEU A 21 -0.85 -1.99 -4.90
CA LEU A 21 -0.56 -1.60 -3.52
C LEU A 21 0.57 -2.46 -2.93
N ILE A 22 0.48 -3.79 -3.07
CA ILE A 22 1.49 -4.72 -2.57
C ILE A 22 2.85 -4.40 -3.20
N THR A 23 2.90 -4.24 -4.52
CA THR A 23 4.15 -3.91 -5.23
C THR A 23 4.71 -2.56 -4.77
N ALA A 24 3.86 -1.54 -4.61
CA ALA A 24 4.30 -0.23 -4.16
C ALA A 24 4.88 -0.27 -2.73
N TRP A 25 4.24 -1.00 -1.82
CA TRP A 25 4.73 -1.20 -0.45
C TRP A 25 6.05 -1.97 -0.41
N VAL A 26 6.20 -2.99 -1.25
CA VAL A 26 7.47 -3.74 -1.36
C VAL A 26 8.60 -2.83 -1.83
N LEU A 27 8.37 -1.99 -2.84
CA LEU A 27 9.36 -1.02 -3.31
C LEU A 27 9.70 0.04 -2.26
N SER A 28 8.71 0.51 -1.50
CA SER A 28 8.92 1.45 -0.39
C SER A 28 9.76 0.83 0.72
N ALA A 29 9.44 -0.40 1.14
CA ALA A 29 10.21 -1.12 2.14
C ALA A 29 11.64 -1.40 1.67
N PHE A 30 11.81 -1.78 0.40
CA PHE A 30 13.13 -2.04 -0.17
C PHE A 30 14.00 -0.77 -0.22
N SER A 31 13.46 0.33 -0.74
CA SER A 31 14.19 1.62 -0.77
C SER A 31 14.49 2.17 0.62
N GLY A 32 13.58 2.00 1.58
CA GLY A 32 13.82 2.34 2.99
C GLY A 32 14.91 1.48 3.63
N LEU A 33 14.95 0.18 3.32
CA LEU A 33 16.00 -0.73 3.79
C LEU A 33 17.37 -0.35 3.23
N VAL A 34 17.44 0.04 1.96
CA VAL A 34 18.68 0.54 1.34
C VAL A 34 19.18 1.81 2.05
N LEU A 35 18.28 2.73 2.39
CA LEU A 35 18.62 3.95 3.13
C LEU A 35 19.03 3.66 4.58
N TRP A 36 18.45 2.64 5.21
CA TRP A 36 18.80 2.22 6.56
C TRP A 36 20.18 1.56 6.63
N LEU A 37 20.56 0.79 5.61
CA LEU A 37 21.90 0.19 5.48
C LEU A 37 22.97 1.22 5.08
N ALA A 38 22.59 2.43 4.69
CA ALA A 38 23.53 3.47 4.25
C ALA A 38 24.31 4.07 5.43
N PRO A 39 25.66 3.99 5.44
CA PRO A 39 26.48 4.45 6.56
C PRO A 39 26.19 5.91 6.95
N GLU A 40 26.09 6.21 8.25
CA GLU A 40 25.89 7.56 8.79
C GLU A 40 27.19 8.37 8.89
N VAL A 41 28.11 8.19 7.95
CA VAL A 41 29.35 8.98 7.95
C VAL A 41 29.02 10.42 7.56
N ARG A 42 29.62 11.43 8.20
CA ARG A 42 29.45 12.87 7.88
C ARG A 42 29.69 13.25 6.40
N GLN A 43 30.24 12.35 5.59
CA GLN A 43 30.44 12.46 4.15
C GLN A 43 29.58 11.49 3.31
N ALA A 44 28.55 10.88 3.88
CA ALA A 44 27.67 9.90 3.22
C ALA A 44 26.91 10.46 2.00
N GLY A 45 26.89 11.78 1.80
CA GLY A 45 26.42 12.41 0.56
C GLY A 45 27.35 12.21 -0.64
N LYS A 46 28.61 11.80 -0.43
CA LYS A 46 29.63 11.62 -1.51
C LYS A 46 30.11 10.19 -1.69
N GLN A 47 29.74 9.28 -0.78
CA GLN A 47 30.09 7.86 -0.90
C GLN A 47 28.99 7.18 -1.72
N PRO A 48 29.32 6.55 -2.86
CA PRO A 48 28.35 5.79 -3.63
C PRO A 48 27.79 4.63 -2.80
N LEU A 49 26.47 4.49 -2.76
CA LEU A 49 25.78 3.31 -2.24
C LEU A 49 25.62 2.26 -3.35
N LEU A 50 24.70 1.32 -3.14
CA LEU A 50 24.26 0.37 -4.15
C LEU A 50 23.98 1.08 -5.48
N PHE A 51 24.49 0.49 -6.57
CA PHE A 51 24.40 0.98 -7.94
C PHE A 51 25.14 2.29 -8.23
N ASN A 52 26.11 2.68 -7.39
CA ASN A 52 26.88 3.91 -7.58
C ASN A 52 26.04 5.20 -7.44
N ILE A 53 24.87 5.09 -6.82
CA ILE A 53 23.92 6.18 -6.55
C ILE A 53 24.19 6.71 -5.13
N THR A 54 24.13 8.02 -4.93
CA THR A 54 24.37 8.64 -3.62
C THR A 54 23.21 8.39 -2.64
N LYS A 55 23.47 8.53 -1.33
CA LYS A 55 22.42 8.47 -0.29
C LYS A 55 21.30 9.49 -0.53
N GLN A 56 21.65 10.66 -1.06
CA GLN A 56 20.70 11.73 -1.35
C GLN A 56 19.74 11.34 -2.47
N GLU A 57 20.25 10.82 -3.59
CA GLU A 57 19.43 10.35 -4.71
C GLU A 57 18.52 9.18 -4.31
N TRP A 58 19.03 8.22 -3.51
CA TRP A 58 18.19 7.17 -2.93
C TRP A 58 17.08 7.72 -2.03
N GLY A 59 17.35 8.83 -1.32
CA GLY A 59 16.37 9.55 -0.52
C GLY A 59 15.25 10.15 -1.37
N GLU A 60 15.60 10.78 -2.50
CA GLU A 60 14.63 11.33 -3.45
C GLU A 60 13.78 10.23 -4.09
N ILE A 61 14.40 9.12 -4.50
CA ILE A 61 13.68 7.95 -5.05
C ILE A 61 12.70 7.41 -4.00
N HIS A 62 13.15 7.21 -2.76
CA HIS A 62 12.29 6.74 -1.68
C HIS A 62 11.12 7.69 -1.41
N PHE A 63 11.38 9.01 -1.42
CA PHE A 63 10.33 10.01 -1.26
C PHE A 63 9.26 9.91 -2.36
N TRP A 64 9.66 9.83 -3.62
CA TRP A 64 8.74 9.67 -4.74
C TRP A 64 7.97 8.35 -4.70
N ILE A 65 8.62 7.25 -4.28
CA ILE A 65 7.94 5.97 -4.04
C ILE A 65 6.88 6.12 -2.95
N CYS A 66 7.19 6.80 -1.84
CA CYS A 66 6.23 7.05 -0.77
C CYS A 66 5.04 7.90 -1.25
N VAL A 67 5.29 8.94 -2.07
CA VAL A 67 4.22 9.73 -2.70
C VAL A 67 3.33 8.84 -3.59
N ALA A 68 3.92 7.96 -4.40
CA ALA A 68 3.17 7.02 -5.23
C ALA A 68 2.35 6.02 -4.39
N VAL A 69 2.93 5.48 -3.31
CA VAL A 69 2.22 4.59 -2.37
C VAL A 69 1.00 5.28 -1.78
N VAL A 70 1.12 6.53 -1.34
CA VAL A 70 0.00 7.31 -0.80
C VAL A 70 -1.08 7.49 -1.87
N ALA A 71 -0.71 7.89 -3.09
CA ALA A 71 -1.66 8.06 -4.18
C ALA A 71 -2.43 6.77 -4.52
N VAL A 72 -1.73 5.64 -4.65
CA VAL A 72 -2.36 4.33 -4.92
C VAL A 72 -3.24 3.89 -3.74
N THR A 73 -2.84 4.18 -2.50
CA THR A 73 -3.65 3.91 -1.30
C THR A 73 -4.97 4.67 -1.31
N ILE A 74 -4.94 5.95 -1.66
CA ILE A 74 -6.16 6.76 -1.80
C ILE A 74 -7.09 6.16 -2.86
N ILE A 75 -6.54 5.82 -4.04
CA ILE A 75 -7.31 5.20 -5.12
C ILE A 75 -7.93 3.86 -4.67
N HIS A 76 -7.15 3.03 -3.96
CA HIS A 76 -7.64 1.77 -3.41
C HIS A 76 -8.82 2.00 -2.46
N ILE A 77 -8.71 2.93 -1.51
CA ILE A 77 -9.79 3.26 -0.57
C ILE A 77 -11.06 3.73 -1.31
N ILE A 78 -10.92 4.56 -2.34
CA ILE A 78 -12.05 5.07 -3.13
C ILE A 78 -12.77 3.92 -3.87
N LEU A 79 -12.02 3.02 -4.50
CA LEU A 79 -12.58 1.87 -5.22
C LEU A 79 -13.23 0.84 -4.28
N ASP A 80 -12.62 0.62 -3.12
CA ASP A 80 -13.08 -0.32 -2.10
C ASP A 80 -14.04 0.31 -1.07
N TRP A 81 -14.42 1.57 -1.24
CA TRP A 81 -15.24 2.34 -0.29
C TRP A 81 -16.54 1.65 0.13
N LYS A 82 -17.18 0.89 -0.78
CA LYS A 82 -18.38 0.09 -0.46
C LYS A 82 -18.07 -1.09 0.45
N ALA A 83 -16.94 -1.77 0.25
CA ALA A 83 -16.51 -2.87 1.10
C ALA A 83 -16.09 -2.34 2.48
N LEU A 84 -15.35 -1.23 2.52
CA LEU A 84 -14.93 -0.58 3.76
C LEU A 84 -16.13 -0.18 4.63
N ARG A 85 -17.15 0.47 4.06
CA ARG A 85 -18.39 0.79 4.79
C ARG A 85 -19.13 -0.45 5.30
N GLY A 86 -19.09 -1.55 4.55
CA GLY A 86 -19.66 -2.84 4.97
C GLY A 86 -18.94 -3.40 6.19
N VAL A 87 -17.61 -3.41 6.18
CA VAL A 87 -16.77 -3.88 7.31
C VAL A 87 -16.96 -3.00 8.54
N ILE A 88 -16.93 -1.67 8.39
CA ILE A 88 -17.15 -0.73 9.50
C ILE A 88 -18.54 -0.94 10.12
N ARG A 89 -19.58 -1.09 9.28
CA ARG A 89 -20.93 -1.38 9.75
C ARG A 89 -21.02 -2.73 10.46
N TYR A 90 -20.34 -3.75 9.96
CA TYR A 90 -20.28 -5.05 10.60
C TYR A 90 -19.62 -4.97 11.98
N MET A 91 -18.43 -4.36 12.07
CA MET A 91 -17.69 -4.22 13.34
C MET A 91 -18.48 -3.46 14.40
N THR A 92 -19.12 -2.36 14.02
CA THR A 92 -19.96 -1.56 14.93
C THR A 92 -21.27 -2.28 15.31
N SER A 93 -21.84 -3.08 14.40
CA SER A 93 -23.04 -3.88 14.67
C SER A 93 -22.77 -5.05 15.62
N VAL A 94 -21.59 -5.68 15.55
CA VAL A 94 -21.22 -6.79 16.45
C VAL A 94 -21.17 -6.31 17.90
N HIS A 95 -20.69 -5.09 18.15
CA HIS A 95 -20.70 -4.51 19.49
C HIS A 95 -22.09 -4.10 19.98
N ARG A 96 -22.97 -3.63 19.08
CA ARG A 96 -24.35 -3.25 19.42
C ARG A 96 -25.20 -4.44 19.90
N ASN A 97 -25.00 -5.63 19.32
CA ASN A 97 -25.79 -6.82 19.68
C ASN A 97 -25.41 -7.47 21.03
N LYS A 98 -24.28 -7.09 21.65
CA LYS A 98 -23.90 -7.61 22.98
C LYS A 98 -24.63 -6.88 24.12
N ILE A 99 -24.99 -5.61 23.91
CA ILE A 99 -25.62 -4.77 24.94
C ILE A 99 -27.10 -5.12 25.09
N THR A 100 -27.79 -5.45 23.99
CA THR A 100 -29.23 -5.77 23.98
C THR A 100 -29.58 -7.20 24.40
N ARG A 101 -28.60 -8.01 24.82
CA ARG A 101 -28.82 -9.42 25.22
C ARG A 101 -28.56 -9.69 26.70
N ILE A 102 -28.28 -8.64 27.47
CA ILE A 102 -27.99 -8.69 28.91
C ILE A 102 -29.10 -8.00 29.73
N GLU A 103 -30.00 -7.26 29.08
CA GLU A 103 -31.32 -6.86 29.62
C GLU A 103 -32.37 -7.91 29.28
#